data_AF-A0A352UM05-F1
#
_entry.id   AF-A0A352UM05-F1
#
_cell.length_a   1.000
_cell.length_b   1.000
_cell.length_c   1.000
_cell.angle_alpha   90.00
_cell.angle_beta   90.00
_cell.angle_gamma   90.00
#
_symmetry.space_group_name_H-M   'P 1'
#
loop_
_entity.id
_entity.type
_entity.pdbx_description
1 polymer ?
#
loop_
_entity_poly.entity_id
_entity_poly.type
_entity_poly.pdbx_seq_one_letter_code
_entity_poly.pdbx_strand_id
1 'polypeptide(L)'
;LFEDNAEHGLGIYLGQKKLRDDLAEKVKILAEGADAETAEAARAYLDTYCDGGANQAAASRLIETLEKNPSCDICREILSGKDYLNKKSVWIMGGDGWAFDIG
;
A
#
# COMPACT_ATOMS: atom_id res chain seq x y z
N LEU A 1 12.57 17.45 13.00
CA LEU A 1 13.51 18.20 13.84
C LEU A 1 14.52 17.23 14.43
N PHE A 2 15.39 17.69 15.34
CA PHE A 2 16.43 16.81 15.89
C PHE A 2 15.85 15.87 16.97
N GLU A 3 14.77 16.31 17.61
CA GLU A 3 14.10 15.73 18.77
C GLU A 3 12.86 14.88 18.46
N ASP A 4 12.36 14.85 17.21
CA ASP A 4 11.07 14.23 16.87
C ASP A 4 11.19 13.26 15.66
N ASN A 5 12.39 12.77 15.36
CA ASN A 5 12.66 11.94 14.18
C ASN A 5 11.86 10.62 14.22
N ALA A 6 11.62 10.06 15.42
CA ALA A 6 10.79 8.88 15.60
C ALA A 6 9.32 9.15 15.25
N GLU A 7 8.74 10.20 15.82
CA GLU A 7 7.37 10.65 15.61
C GLU A 7 7.14 11.08 14.16
N HIS A 8 8.14 11.70 13.54
CA HIS A 8 8.13 12.06 12.14
C HIS A 8 8.00 10.83 11.24
N GLY A 9 8.85 9.81 11.46
CA GLY A 9 8.75 8.55 10.73
C GLY A 9 7.45 7.79 11.01
N LEU A 10 6.96 7.80 12.25
CA LEU A 10 5.66 7.24 12.60
C LEU A 10 4.52 7.94 11.84
N GLY A 11 4.56 9.26 11.74
CA GLY A 11 3.61 10.05 10.95
C GLY A 11 3.60 9.65 9.47
N ILE A 12 4.78 9.47 8.88
CA ILE A 12 4.92 8.97 7.50
C ILE A 12 4.31 7.56 7.38
N TYR A 13 4.63 6.65 8.29
CA TYR A 13 4.07 5.30 8.30
C TYR A 13 2.55 5.29 8.38
N LEU A 14 1.96 6.07 9.30
CA LEU A 14 0.52 6.15 9.48
C LEU A 14 -0.18 6.74 8.25
N GLY A 15 0.39 7.78 7.64
CA GLY A 15 -0.11 8.34 6.39
C GLY A 15 -0.11 7.34 5.25
N GLN A 16 1.02 6.63 5.05
CA GLN A 16 1.12 5.57 4.05
C GLN A 16 0.13 4.43 4.31
N LYS A 17 0.01 4.00 5.58
CA LYS A 17 -0.92 2.95 5.99
C LYS A 17 -2.36 3.34 5.68
N LYS A 18 -2.78 4.57 6.00
CA LYS A 18 -4.15 5.03 5.74
C LYS A 18 -4.49 5.00 4.25
N LEU A 19 -3.63 5.56 3.40
CA LEU A 19 -3.83 5.57 1.95
C LEU A 19 -3.94 4.16 1.38
N ARG A 20 -3.08 3.25 1.86
CA ARG A 20 -3.04 1.87 1.41
C ARG A 20 -4.23 1.03 1.93
N ASP A 21 -4.67 1.27 3.16
CA ASP A 21 -5.88 0.63 3.72
C ASP A 21 -7.13 1.06 2.96
N ASP A 22 -7.25 2.34 2.59
CA ASP A 22 -8.39 2.85 1.81
C ASP A 22 -8.47 2.21 0.41
N LEU A 23 -7.31 1.99 -0.23
CA LEU A 23 -7.24 1.25 -1.48
C LEU A 23 -7.60 -0.23 -1.26
N ALA A 24 -7.12 -0.84 -0.17
CA ALA A 24 -7.40 -2.23 0.13
C ALA A 24 -8.90 -2.51 0.31
N GLU A 25 -9.66 -1.58 0.92
CA GLU A 25 -11.13 -1.69 1.01
C GLU A 25 -11.79 -1.77 -0.38
N LYS A 26 -11.31 -0.97 -1.34
CA LYS A 26 -11.80 -1.03 -2.72
C LYS A 26 -11.39 -2.33 -3.42
N VAL A 27 -10.18 -2.81 -3.15
CA VAL A 27 -9.70 -4.09 -3.69
C VAL A 27 -10.52 -5.27 -3.15
N LYS A 28 -11.01 -5.21 -1.90
CA LYS A 28 -11.94 -6.22 -1.35
C LYS A 28 -13.23 -6.30 -2.15
N ILE A 29 -13.80 -5.16 -2.54
CA ILE A 29 -15.00 -5.12 -3.40
C ILE A 29 -14.74 -5.84 -4.72
N LEU A 30 -13.56 -5.63 -5.33
CA LEU A 30 -13.17 -6.34 -6.55
C LEU A 30 -12.99 -7.85 -6.33
N ALA A 31 -12.43 -8.26 -5.19
CA ALA A 31 -12.24 -9.66 -4.85
C ALA A 31 -13.57 -10.45 -4.72
N GLU A 32 -14.67 -9.76 -4.44
CA GLU A 32 -16.01 -10.33 -4.25
C GLU A 32 -16.91 -10.20 -5.49
N GLY A 33 -16.79 -9.11 -6.25
CA GLY A 33 -17.78 -8.74 -7.28
C GLY A 33 -17.26 -8.59 -8.71
N ALA A 34 -15.95 -8.69 -8.95
CA ALA A 34 -15.38 -8.54 -10.29
C ALA A 34 -15.42 -9.85 -11.10
N ASP A 35 -15.00 -9.77 -12.37
CA ASP A 35 -14.73 -10.95 -13.19
C ASP A 35 -13.62 -11.82 -12.58
N ALA A 36 -13.52 -13.08 -13.03
CA ALA A 36 -12.62 -14.06 -12.43
C ALA A 36 -11.14 -13.63 -12.40
N GLU A 37 -10.64 -12.98 -13.46
CA GLU A 37 -9.23 -12.55 -13.55
C GLU A 37 -8.97 -11.43 -12.54
N THR A 38 -9.84 -10.42 -12.51
CA THR A 38 -9.74 -9.29 -11.57
C THR A 38 -9.89 -9.73 -10.12
N ALA A 39 -10.85 -10.61 -9.83
CA ALA A 39 -11.08 -11.12 -8.48
C ALA A 39 -9.90 -11.95 -7.97
N GLU A 40 -9.28 -12.77 -8.81
CA GLU A 40 -8.07 -13.54 -8.45
C GLU A 40 -6.88 -12.61 -8.14
N ALA A 41 -6.63 -11.61 -9.01
CA ALA A 41 -5.55 -10.65 -8.78
C ALA A 41 -5.77 -9.82 -7.50
N ALA A 42 -7.01 -9.42 -7.22
CA ALA A 42 -7.38 -8.71 -6.01
C ALA A 42 -7.14 -9.55 -4.74
N ARG A 43 -7.53 -10.84 -4.76
CA ARG A 43 -7.27 -11.77 -3.63
C ARG A 43 -5.78 -11.98 -3.40
N ALA A 44 -5.00 -12.22 -4.45
CA ALA A 44 -3.56 -12.38 -4.35
C ALA A 44 -2.87 -11.14 -3.75
N TYR A 45 -3.33 -9.94 -4.10
CA TYR A 45 -2.87 -8.70 -3.48
C TYR A 45 -3.20 -8.64 -1.98
N LEU A 46 -4.43 -8.99 -1.59
CA LEU A 46 -4.88 -8.97 -0.19
C LEU A 46 -4.15 -10.02 0.66
N ASP A 47 -3.93 -11.22 0.14
CA ASP A 47 -3.22 -12.31 0.83
C ASP A 47 -1.76 -11.95 1.13
N THR A 48 -1.15 -11.14 0.26
CA THR A 48 0.22 -10.67 0.41
C THR A 48 0.34 -9.30 1.07
N TYR A 49 -0.77 -8.68 1.52
CA TYR A 49 -0.81 -7.27 1.93
C TYR A 49 0.26 -6.87 2.96
N CYS A 50 0.57 -7.74 3.92
CA CYS A 50 1.55 -7.48 4.97
C CYS A 50 2.97 -7.95 4.63
N ASP A 51 3.17 -8.66 3.52
CA ASP A 51 4.45 -9.24 3.12
C ASP A 51 5.25 -8.25 2.26
N GLY A 52 6.45 -7.86 2.72
CA GLY A 52 7.29 -6.90 2.00
C GLY A 52 7.88 -7.43 0.69
N GLY A 53 8.10 -8.73 0.55
CA GLY A 53 8.68 -9.34 -0.64
C GLY A 53 7.62 -9.78 -1.65
N ALA A 54 6.57 -10.44 -1.17
CA ALA A 54 5.53 -11.00 -2.03
C ALA A 54 4.55 -9.94 -2.56
N ASN A 55 4.30 -8.87 -1.79
CA ASN A 55 3.29 -7.88 -2.19
C ASN A 55 3.66 -7.11 -3.45
N GLN A 56 4.96 -6.90 -3.73
CA GLN A 56 5.39 -6.16 -4.90
C GLN A 56 4.90 -6.80 -6.20
N ALA A 57 5.11 -8.11 -6.35
CA ALA A 57 4.67 -8.83 -7.53
C ALA A 57 3.13 -8.88 -7.63
N ALA A 58 2.44 -9.08 -6.50
CA ALA A 58 0.98 -9.11 -6.46
C ALA A 58 0.35 -7.75 -6.79
N ALA A 59 0.92 -6.66 -6.29
CA ALA A 59 0.48 -5.30 -6.59
C ALA A 59 0.70 -4.95 -8.08
N SER A 60 1.85 -5.31 -8.66
CA SER A 60 2.10 -5.13 -10.10
C SER A 60 1.09 -5.89 -10.95
N ARG A 61 0.83 -7.17 -10.63
CA ARG A 61 -0.18 -7.97 -11.33
C ARG A 61 -1.57 -7.35 -11.23
N LEU A 62 -1.96 -6.88 -10.04
CA LEU A 62 -3.24 -6.20 -9.85
C LEU A 62 -3.33 -4.96 -10.74
N ILE A 63 -2.33 -4.09 -10.74
CA ILE A 63 -2.31 -2.87 -11.57
C ILE A 63 -2.48 -3.21 -13.05
N GLU A 64 -1.69 -4.17 -13.56
CA GLU A 64 -1.77 -4.61 -14.96
C GLU A 64 -3.17 -5.16 -15.31
N THR A 65 -3.79 -5.94 -14.42
CA THR A 65 -5.15 -6.44 -14.63
C THR A 65 -6.18 -5.31 -14.64
N LEU A 66 -6.08 -4.34 -13.73
CA LEU A 66 -7.03 -3.21 -13.67
C LEU A 66 -6.90 -2.27 -14.89
N GLU A 67 -5.70 -2.08 -15.42
CA GLU A 67 -5.47 -1.24 -16.61
C GLU A 67 -6.15 -1.81 -17.87
N LYS A 68 -6.46 -3.11 -17.91
CA LYS A 68 -7.21 -3.74 -19.01
C LYS A 68 -8.72 -3.43 -18.97
N ASN A 69 -9.25 -2.91 -17.87
CA ASN A 69 -10.68 -2.66 -17.69
C ASN A 69 -10.99 -1.17 -17.42
N PRO A 70 -10.82 -0.28 -18.43
CA PRO A 70 -10.93 1.17 -18.26
C PRO A 70 -12.36 1.67 -17.97
N SER A 71 -13.39 0.85 -18.24
CA SER A 71 -14.79 1.17 -17.96
C SER A 71 -15.21 0.93 -16.50
N CYS A 72 -14.36 0.27 -15.71
CA CYS A 72 -14.63 -0.03 -14.32
C CYS A 72 -14.28 1.18 -13.43
N ASP A 73 -15.29 1.83 -12.83
CA ASP A 73 -15.12 3.03 -12.00
C ASP A 73 -14.22 2.78 -10.78
N ILE A 74 -14.48 1.69 -10.05
CA ILE A 74 -13.67 1.31 -8.89
C ILE A 74 -12.22 0.99 -9.28
N CYS A 75 -12.01 0.43 -10.48
CA CYS A 75 -10.67 0.16 -11.01
C CYS A 75 -9.93 1.48 -11.26
N ARG A 76 -10.59 2.49 -11.85
CA ARG A 76 -10.01 3.84 -12.03
C ARG A 76 -9.67 4.50 -10.70
N GLU A 77 -10.53 4.36 -9.69
CA GLU A 77 -10.25 4.88 -8.36
C GLU A 77 -9.03 4.20 -7.72
N ILE A 78 -8.90 2.88 -7.83
CA ILE A 78 -7.73 2.15 -7.32
C ILE A 78 -6.47 2.57 -8.08
N LEU A 79 -6.54 2.67 -9.41
CA LEU A 79 -5.43 3.07 -10.26
C LEU A 79 -4.95 4.50 -9.99
N SER A 80 -5.84 5.40 -9.55
CA SER A 80 -5.46 6.76 -9.14
C SER A 80 -4.51 6.79 -7.94
N GLY A 81 -4.53 5.74 -7.10
CA GLY A 81 -3.66 5.56 -5.95
C GLY A 81 -2.61 4.46 -6.14
N LYS A 82 -2.32 4.03 -7.38
CA LYS A 82 -1.51 2.82 -7.64
C LYS A 82 -0.13 2.81 -6.99
N ASP A 83 0.49 3.99 -6.84
CA ASP A 83 1.80 4.14 -6.20
C ASP A 83 1.79 3.74 -4.71
N TYR A 84 0.63 3.67 -4.08
CA TYR A 84 0.44 3.28 -2.68
C TYR A 84 0.06 1.81 -2.50
N LEU A 85 -0.26 1.06 -3.57
CA LEU A 85 -0.63 -0.36 -3.47
C LEU A 85 0.54 -1.20 -2.95
N ASN A 86 1.74 -0.99 -3.49
CA ASN A 86 2.90 -1.74 -3.04
C ASN A 86 3.28 -1.36 -1.60
N LYS A 87 3.57 -2.36 -0.77
CA LYS A 87 4.03 -2.15 0.61
C LYS A 87 5.36 -1.38 0.61
N LYS A 88 5.36 -0.21 1.24
CA LYS A 88 6.57 0.60 1.42
C LYS A 88 7.31 0.23 2.71
N SER A 89 8.60 0.57 2.75
CA SER A 89 9.42 0.51 3.96
C SER A 89 9.71 1.93 4.43
N VAL A 90 9.32 2.23 5.66
CA VAL A 90 9.65 3.51 6.32
C VAL A 90 10.87 3.28 7.19
N TRP A 91 11.92 4.07 6.98
CA TRP A 91 13.16 3.99 7.73
C TRP A 91 13.35 5.28 8.51
N ILE A 92 13.59 5.15 9.82
CA ILE A 92 13.99 6.24 10.70
C ILE A 92 15.48 6.08 10.94
N MET A 93 16.27 7.03 10.44
CA MET A 93 17.73 7.01 10.53
C MET A 93 18.18 8.12 11.46
N GLY A 94 19.02 7.80 12.43
CA GLY A 94 19.63 8.78 13.32
C GLY A 94 20.80 8.19 14.12
N GLY A 95 21.62 9.07 14.70
CA GLY A 95 22.77 8.70 15.54
C GLY A 95 22.38 8.43 16.99
N ASP A 96 23.39 8.11 17.81
CA ASP A 96 23.24 7.85 19.24
C ASP A 96 22.75 9.06 20.04
N GLY A 97 23.25 10.26 19.77
CA GLY A 97 22.79 11.47 20.47
C GLY A 97 21.30 11.78 20.26
N TRP A 98 20.72 11.38 19.12
CA TRP A 98 19.28 11.39 18.93
C TRP A 98 18.62 10.26 19.72
N ALA A 99 19.06 9.02 19.51
CA ALA A 99 18.37 7.83 20.01
C ALA A 99 18.46 7.62 21.54
N PHE A 100 19.44 8.23 22.22
CA PHE A 100 19.66 8.05 23.66
C PHE A 100 19.32 9.28 24.50
N ASP A 101 19.29 10.48 23.90
CA ASP A 101 19.13 11.73 24.66
C ASP A 101 17.96 12.59 24.18
N ILE A 102 18.07 13.20 22.99
CA ILE A 102 17.20 14.34 22.63
C ILE A 102 15.89 13.96 21.91
N GLY A 103 15.76 12.75 21.34
CA GLY A 103 14.54 12.39 20.61
C GLY A 103 14.09 10.96 20.74
#